data_AF-A0A246E3N5-F1
#
_entry.id   AF-A0A246E3N5-F1
#
_cell.length_a   1.000
_cell.length_b   1.000
_cell.length_c   1.000
_cell.angle_alpha   90.00
_cell.angle_beta   90.00
_cell.angle_gamma   90.00
#
_symmetry.space_group_name_H-M   'P 1'
#
loop_
_entity.id
_entity.type
_entity.pdbx_description
1 polymer ?
#
loop_
_entity_poly.entity_id
_entity_poly.type
_entity_poly.pdbx_seq_one_letter_code
_entity_poly.pdbx_strand_id
1 'polypeptide(L)'
;VPTDMVLPTAGAAEAFPLVATLEPRHAIVVHPQFTEPEAALRAAGISVGRHILNVSDGFALDPDLVPDDADLVVVGNPTNPTGRLHPATDLLALRRPGRILVVDEAFMDATDESQSLIGSDMDDLLVLRSMTKTYGLAGIRAG
;
A
#
# COMPACT_ATOMS: atom_id res chain seq x y z
N VAL A 1 -11.21 12.76 5.37
CA VAL A 1 -10.85 12.26 6.71
C VAL A 1 -10.63 13.42 7.68
N PRO A 2 -10.94 13.25 8.97
CA PRO A 2 -10.50 14.14 10.04
C PRO A 2 -8.98 14.41 10.03
N THR A 3 -8.53 15.57 10.52
CA THR A 3 -7.11 15.97 10.44
C THR A 3 -6.17 15.14 11.32
N ASP A 4 -6.69 14.56 12.40
CA ASP A 4 -5.98 13.65 13.30
C ASP A 4 -5.72 12.27 12.67
N MET A 5 -6.38 11.96 11.55
CA MET A 5 -6.12 10.76 10.73
C MET A 5 -5.11 11.01 9.60
N VAL A 6 -4.44 12.17 9.59
CA VAL A 6 -3.49 12.55 8.53
C VAL A 6 -2.11 12.76 9.15
N LEU A 7 -1.12 12.04 8.63
CA LEU A 7 0.29 12.20 9.00
C LEU A 7 1.08 12.69 7.78
N PRO A 8 1.50 13.97 7.74
CA PRO A 8 2.42 14.45 6.71
C PRO A 8 3.77 13.76 6.84
N THR A 9 4.35 13.38 5.70
CA THR A 9 5.66 12.73 5.61
C THR A 9 6.58 13.46 4.65
N ALA A 10 7.88 13.19 4.74
CA ALA A 10 8.94 13.63 3.84
C ALA A 10 8.86 12.89 2.48
N GLY A 11 7.68 12.93 1.85
CA GLY A 11 7.26 12.11 0.71
C GLY A 11 6.80 10.72 1.14
N ALA A 12 5.90 10.11 0.35
CA ALA A 12 5.28 8.81 0.66
C ALA A 12 6.28 7.70 1.03
N ALA A 13 7.50 7.75 0.51
CA ALA A 13 8.55 6.79 0.81
C ALA A 13 8.97 6.77 2.29
N GLU A 14 8.86 7.89 3.03
CA GLU A 14 9.14 7.91 4.47
C GLU A 14 8.09 7.12 5.27
N ALA A 15 6.89 6.92 4.73
CA ALA A 15 5.89 6.12 5.42
C ALA A 15 6.30 4.64 5.53
N PHE A 16 7.06 4.08 4.60
CA PHE A 16 7.48 2.67 4.65
C PHE A 16 8.35 2.30 5.86
N PRO A 17 9.42 3.04 6.21
CA PRO A 17 10.13 2.77 7.46
C PRO A 17 9.27 3.03 8.70
N LEU A 18 8.31 3.96 8.67
CA LEU A 18 7.36 4.14 9.77
C LEU A 18 6.45 2.91 9.93
N VAL A 19 5.90 2.39 8.84
CA VAL A 19 5.13 1.13 8.83
C VAL A 19 5.94 -0.03 9.40
N ALA A 20 7.24 -0.10 9.12
CA ALA A 20 8.10 -1.14 9.67
C ALA A 20 8.23 -1.08 11.21
N THR A 21 8.02 0.09 11.83
CA THR A 21 8.01 0.23 13.31
C THR A 21 6.78 -0.37 13.99
N LEU A 22 5.78 -0.82 13.21
CA LEU A 22 4.65 -1.59 13.72
C LEU A 22 5.03 -3.04 14.07
N GLU A 23 6.27 -3.44 13.75
CA GLU A 23 6.85 -4.76 14.08
C GLU A 23 5.95 -5.95 13.67
N PRO A 24 5.43 -5.98 12.42
CA PRO A 24 4.62 -7.11 11.95
C PRO A 24 5.44 -8.41 11.99
N ARG A 25 4.78 -9.50 12.36
CA ARG A 25 5.43 -10.82 12.44
C ARG A 25 5.42 -11.52 11.09
N HIS A 26 4.41 -11.27 10.27
CA HIS A 26 4.24 -11.86 8.95
C HIS A 26 3.68 -10.83 7.96
N ALA A 27 4.61 -10.15 7.27
CA ALA A 27 4.27 -9.18 6.25
C ALA A 27 4.17 -9.82 4.86
N ILE A 28 3.14 -9.48 4.10
CA ILE A 28 2.99 -9.82 2.68
C ILE A 28 3.06 -8.56 1.84
N VAL A 29 3.87 -8.59 0.79
CA VAL A 29 3.98 -7.54 -0.22
C VAL A 29 3.53 -8.12 -1.57
N VAL A 30 2.54 -7.48 -2.21
CA VAL A 30 1.96 -7.93 -3.49
C VAL A 30 2.82 -7.48 -4.67
N HIS A 31 3.41 -8.39 -5.43
CA HIS A 31 4.32 -8.08 -6.53
C HIS A 31 3.70 -8.39 -7.91
N PRO A 32 4.19 -7.78 -8.99
CA PRO A 32 5.28 -6.80 -9.04
C PRO A 32 4.83 -5.43 -8.57
N GLN A 33 5.59 -4.82 -7.64
CA GLN A 33 5.34 -3.47 -7.14
C GLN A 33 6.65 -2.69 -6.96
N PHE A 34 6.54 -1.40 -6.64
CA PHE A 34 7.67 -0.55 -6.24
C PHE A 34 8.43 -1.20 -5.08
N THR A 35 9.76 -1.14 -5.10
CA THR A 35 10.61 -1.98 -4.22
C THR A 35 10.69 -1.49 -2.78
N GLU A 36 10.37 -0.24 -2.53
CA GLU A 36 10.59 0.44 -1.24
C GLU A 36 9.87 -0.18 -0.03
N PRO A 37 8.59 -0.59 -0.11
CA PRO A 37 7.91 -1.18 1.04
C PRO A 37 8.60 -2.46 1.52
N GLU A 38 8.95 -3.36 0.59
CA GLU A 38 9.68 -4.58 0.94
C GLU A 38 11.10 -4.26 1.44
N ALA A 39 11.79 -3.31 0.82
CA ALA A 39 13.13 -2.92 1.23
C ALA A 39 13.14 -2.37 2.66
N ALA A 40 12.18 -1.52 3.02
CA ALA A 40 12.04 -0.94 4.35
C ALA A 40 11.74 -2.00 5.42
N LEU A 41 10.79 -2.90 5.15
CA LEU A 41 10.46 -4.00 6.06
C LEU A 41 11.68 -4.91 6.29
N ARG A 42 12.38 -5.32 5.22
CA ARG A 42 13.58 -6.14 5.33
C ARG A 42 14.72 -5.44 6.05
N ALA A 43 14.90 -4.13 5.85
CA ALA A 43 15.90 -3.33 6.56
C ALA A 43 15.64 -3.28 8.08
N ALA A 44 14.37 -3.38 8.49
CA ALA A 44 13.97 -3.52 9.90
C ALA A 44 14.05 -4.97 10.43
N GLY A 45 14.54 -5.93 9.63
CA GLY A 45 14.67 -7.33 10.03
C GLY A 45 13.37 -8.15 9.97
N ILE A 46 12.32 -7.62 9.33
CA ILE A 46 11.03 -8.29 9.19
C ILE A 46 11.10 -9.32 8.04
N SER A 47 10.53 -10.50 8.28
CA SER A 47 10.34 -11.51 7.23
C SER A 47 9.21 -11.09 6.30
N VAL A 48 9.50 -10.94 5.01
CA VAL A 48 8.53 -10.52 4.00
C VAL A 48 8.23 -11.68 3.05
N GLY A 49 6.97 -12.14 3.07
CA GLY A 49 6.44 -12.99 2.03
C GLY A 49 6.02 -12.16 0.81
N ARG A 50 6.15 -12.75 -0.39
CA ARG A 50 5.76 -12.11 -1.64
C ARG A 50 4.56 -12.84 -2.23
N HIS A 51 3.47 -12.11 -2.48
CA HIS A 51 2.36 -12.62 -3.27
C HIS A 51 2.52 -12.12 -4.71
N ILE A 52 2.93 -12.99 -5.64
CA ILE A 52 3.28 -12.60 -7.01
C ILE A 52 2.06 -12.78 -7.93
N LEU A 53 1.57 -11.68 -8.48
CA LEU A 53 0.48 -11.64 -9.46
C LEU A 53 1.00 -12.06 -10.84
N ASN A 54 0.12 -12.72 -11.62
CA ASN A 54 0.51 -13.28 -12.91
C ASN A 54 0.36 -12.25 -14.03
N VAL A 55 1.29 -12.23 -14.99
CA VAL A 55 1.13 -11.38 -16.17
C VAL A 55 -0.04 -11.84 -17.05
N SER A 56 -0.38 -13.13 -17.05
CA SER A 56 -1.39 -13.73 -17.92
C SER A 56 -2.82 -13.31 -17.59
N ASP A 57 -3.10 -12.93 -16.34
CA ASP A 57 -4.40 -12.37 -15.91
C ASP A 57 -4.37 -10.82 -15.84
N GLY A 58 -3.29 -10.23 -16.37
CA GLY A 58 -3.07 -8.79 -16.32
C GLY A 58 -2.75 -8.29 -14.92
N PHE A 59 -2.09 -9.10 -14.09
CA PHE A 59 -1.73 -8.81 -12.70
C PHE A 59 -2.96 -8.62 -11.81
N ALA A 60 -4.03 -9.40 -12.03
CA ALA A 60 -5.21 -9.35 -11.17
C ALA A 60 -4.87 -9.81 -9.75
N LEU A 61 -5.37 -9.08 -8.76
CA LEU A 61 -5.26 -9.48 -7.36
C LEU A 61 -6.47 -10.34 -7.02
N ASP A 62 -6.21 -11.53 -6.48
CA ASP A 62 -7.21 -12.36 -5.83
C ASP A 62 -6.98 -12.32 -4.31
N PRO A 63 -7.86 -11.64 -3.54
CA PRO A 63 -7.70 -11.50 -2.10
C PRO A 63 -7.64 -12.83 -1.34
N ASP A 64 -8.29 -13.88 -1.87
CA ASP A 64 -8.35 -15.20 -1.23
C ASP A 64 -7.02 -15.95 -1.33
N LEU A 65 -6.11 -15.51 -2.21
CA LEU A 65 -4.76 -16.07 -2.35
C LEU A 65 -3.71 -15.39 -1.46
N VAL A 66 -4.09 -14.34 -0.72
CA VAL A 66 -3.23 -13.71 0.29
C VAL A 66 -3.34 -14.49 1.60
N PRO A 67 -2.23 -15.01 2.18
CA PRO A 67 -2.27 -15.83 3.39
C PRO A 67 -3.06 -15.19 4.53
N ASP A 68 -3.96 -15.95 5.13
CA ASP A 68 -4.85 -15.50 6.22
C ASP A 68 -4.08 -15.05 7.48
N ASP A 69 -2.90 -15.61 7.72
CA ASP A 69 -2.06 -15.36 8.89
C ASP A 69 -1.14 -14.15 8.74
N ALA A 70 -1.15 -13.46 7.60
CA ALA A 70 -0.42 -12.20 7.44
C ALA A 70 -1.03 -11.11 8.33
N ASP A 71 -0.20 -10.46 9.15
CA ASP A 71 -0.59 -9.35 10.03
C ASP A 71 -0.29 -7.97 9.42
N LEU A 72 0.42 -7.94 8.29
CA LEU A 72 0.58 -6.75 7.44
C LEU A 72 0.46 -7.15 5.96
N VAL A 73 -0.31 -6.41 5.18
CA VAL A 73 -0.37 -6.57 3.71
C VAL A 73 -0.12 -5.22 3.03
N VAL A 74 0.81 -5.18 2.08
CA VAL A 74 1.13 -3.96 1.31
C VAL A 74 0.81 -4.15 -0.17
N VAL A 75 0.00 -3.23 -0.73
CA VAL A 75 -0.41 -3.22 -2.13
C VAL A 75 -0.26 -1.80 -2.69
N GLY A 76 0.31 -1.64 -3.89
CA GLY A 76 0.22 -0.38 -4.62
C GLY A 76 -1.11 -0.28 -5.37
N ASN A 77 -1.75 0.89 -5.40
CA ASN A 77 -2.98 1.07 -6.19
C ASN A 77 -3.14 2.52 -6.68
N PRO A 78 -2.95 2.83 -7.98
CA PRO A 78 -2.47 1.93 -9.03
C PRO A 78 -1.08 1.33 -8.75
N THR A 79 -0.91 0.06 -9.09
CA THR A 79 0.36 -0.67 -8.91
C THR A 79 1.44 -0.14 -9.85
N ASN A 80 2.58 0.33 -9.33
CA ASN A 80 3.79 0.59 -10.12
C ASN A 80 4.67 -0.66 -10.14
N PRO A 81 5.09 -1.25 -11.28
CA PRO A 81 5.11 -0.67 -12.62
C PRO A 81 3.97 -1.07 -13.55
N THR A 82 3.03 -1.90 -13.11
CA THR A 82 2.01 -2.49 -14.01
C THR A 82 0.94 -1.49 -14.46
N GLY A 83 0.78 -0.39 -13.71
CA GLY A 83 -0.29 0.60 -13.88
C GLY A 83 -1.66 0.09 -13.47
N ARG A 84 -1.77 -1.11 -12.90
CA ARG A 84 -3.08 -1.72 -12.62
C ARG A 84 -3.77 -1.03 -11.46
N LEU A 85 -5.00 -0.58 -11.71
CA LEU A 85 -5.95 -0.19 -10.69
C LEU A 85 -6.76 -1.43 -10.26
N HIS A 86 -6.58 -1.84 -9.01
CA HIS A 86 -7.39 -2.86 -8.35
C HIS A 86 -8.69 -2.21 -7.82
N PRO A 87 -9.84 -2.89 -7.95
CA PRO A 87 -11.09 -2.43 -7.36
C PRO A 87 -10.96 -2.25 -5.85
N ALA A 88 -11.57 -1.19 -5.31
CA ALA A 88 -11.60 -0.94 -3.87
C ALA A 88 -12.17 -2.13 -3.09
N THR A 89 -13.16 -2.83 -3.66
CA THR A 89 -13.78 -4.03 -3.07
C THR A 89 -12.79 -5.15 -2.84
N ASP A 90 -11.87 -5.37 -3.78
CA ASP A 90 -10.89 -6.46 -3.71
C ASP A 90 -9.83 -6.13 -2.65
N LEU A 91 -9.41 -4.87 -2.58
CA LEU A 91 -8.47 -4.43 -1.55
C LEU A 91 -9.09 -4.48 -0.15
N LEU A 92 -10.34 -4.01 0.01
CA LEU A 92 -11.05 -4.07 1.29
C LEU A 92 -11.29 -5.51 1.76
N ALA A 93 -11.41 -6.47 0.85
CA ALA A 93 -11.52 -7.89 1.18
C ALA A 93 -10.23 -8.46 1.82
N LEU A 94 -9.09 -7.76 1.73
CA LEU A 94 -7.86 -8.14 2.44
C LEU A 94 -7.91 -7.81 3.94
N ARG A 95 -8.81 -6.91 4.38
CA ARG A 95 -8.94 -6.49 5.79
C ARG A 95 -9.41 -7.66 6.66
N ARG A 96 -8.76 -7.83 7.82
CA ARG A 96 -9.07 -8.89 8.78
C ARG A 96 -8.69 -8.46 10.19
N PRO A 97 -9.32 -9.01 11.24
CA PRO A 97 -8.95 -8.71 12.62
C PRO A 97 -7.45 -8.95 12.87
N GLY A 98 -6.75 -7.93 13.36
CA GLY A 98 -5.32 -8.00 13.67
C GLY A 98 -4.37 -7.86 12.47
N ARG A 99 -4.89 -7.56 11.28
CA ARG A 99 -4.10 -7.24 10.09
C ARG A 99 -4.15 -5.74 9.82
N ILE A 100 -3.02 -5.15 9.47
CA ILE A 100 -2.96 -3.81 8.91
C ILE A 100 -2.83 -3.92 7.38
N LEU A 101 -3.72 -3.24 6.66
CA LEU A 101 -3.64 -3.10 5.21
C LEU A 101 -2.98 -1.77 4.87
N VAL A 102 -1.92 -1.79 4.07
CA VAL A 102 -1.25 -0.59 3.55
C VAL A 102 -1.48 -0.51 2.06
N VAL A 103 -2.09 0.58 1.60
CA VAL A 103 -2.32 0.84 0.18
C VAL A 103 -1.54 2.07 -0.26
N ASP A 104 -0.58 1.88 -1.16
CA ASP A 104 0.17 2.98 -1.78
C ASP A 104 -0.60 3.56 -2.96
N GLU A 105 -1.28 4.67 -2.71
CA GLU A 105 -2.08 5.45 -3.67
C GLU A 105 -1.28 6.61 -4.30
N ALA A 106 0.03 6.46 -4.46
CA ALA A 106 0.90 7.48 -5.06
C ALA A 106 0.50 7.92 -6.48
N PHE A 107 -0.33 7.16 -7.19
CA PHE A 107 -0.81 7.46 -8.54
C PHE A 107 -2.33 7.63 -8.64
N MET A 108 -3.06 7.65 -7.52
CA MET A 108 -4.53 7.71 -7.52
C MET A 108 -5.06 8.98 -8.21
N ASP A 109 -4.37 10.12 -8.06
CA ASP A 109 -4.72 11.40 -8.71
C ASP A 109 -4.79 11.33 -10.25
N ALA A 110 -4.14 10.34 -10.85
CA ALA A 110 -4.08 10.15 -12.30
C ALA A 110 -5.10 9.14 -12.82
N THR A 111 -6.01 8.65 -11.96
CA THR A 111 -6.99 7.61 -12.30
C THR A 111 -8.36 7.87 -11.64
N ASP A 112 -9.20 6.85 -11.56
CA ASP A 112 -10.51 6.91 -10.92
C ASP A 112 -10.40 6.97 -9.39
N GLU A 113 -10.45 8.19 -8.84
CA GLU A 113 -10.46 8.47 -7.40
C GLU A 113 -11.59 7.76 -6.64
N SER A 114 -12.66 7.29 -7.30
CA SER A 114 -13.69 6.49 -6.63
C SER A 114 -13.19 5.14 -6.13
N GLN A 115 -12.02 4.69 -6.60
CA GLN A 115 -11.33 3.49 -6.12
C GLN A 115 -10.36 3.76 -4.95
N SER A 116 -10.20 5.02 -4.52
CA SER A 116 -9.43 5.33 -3.31
C SER A 116 -10.09 4.71 -2.09
N LEU A 117 -9.27 4.21 -1.16
CA LEU A 117 -9.74 3.68 0.12
C LEU A 117 -9.81 4.75 1.21
N ILE A 118 -9.46 6.01 0.92
CA ILE A 118 -9.57 7.11 1.90
C ILE A 118 -11.05 7.33 2.22
N GLY A 119 -11.46 6.90 3.41
CA GLY A 119 -12.85 6.94 3.85
C GLY A 119 -13.00 7.26 5.33
N SER A 120 -14.19 6.98 5.88
CA SER A 120 -14.45 7.15 7.31
C SER A 120 -13.97 5.98 8.17
N ASP A 121 -13.70 4.83 7.57
CA ASP A 121 -13.31 3.60 8.24
C ASP A 121 -11.85 3.26 7.87
N MET A 122 -10.94 3.58 8.78
CA MET A 122 -9.49 3.54 8.58
C MET A 122 -8.74 2.81 9.71
N ASP A 123 -9.45 2.12 10.62
CA ASP A 123 -8.87 1.61 11.88
C ASP A 123 -7.72 0.61 11.68
N ASP A 124 -7.76 -0.17 10.60
CA ASP A 124 -6.79 -1.19 10.20
C ASP A 124 -6.27 -0.94 8.77
N LEU A 125 -6.41 0.29 8.28
CA LEU A 125 -6.07 0.70 6.92
C LEU A 125 -5.17 1.94 6.95
N LEU A 126 -4.04 1.85 6.26
CA LEU A 126 -3.14 2.96 5.99
C LEU A 126 -3.12 3.23 4.49
N VAL A 127 -3.52 4.43 4.08
CA VAL A 127 -3.41 4.87 2.69
C VAL A 127 -2.28 5.88 2.56
N LEU A 128 -1.32 5.59 1.68
CA LEU A 128 -0.20 6.47 1.40
C LEU A 128 -0.52 7.29 0.15
N ARG A 129 -0.54 8.62 0.26
CA ARG A 129 -0.66 9.52 -0.90
C ARG A 129 0.68 10.17 -1.16
N SER A 130 0.86 10.68 -2.38
CA SER A 130 2.07 11.40 -2.77
C SER A 130 1.72 12.61 -3.60
N MET A 131 2.03 13.80 -3.08
CA MET A 131 1.88 15.04 -3.85
C MET A 131 2.99 15.20 -4.92
N THR A 132 4.00 14.34 -4.92
CA THR A 132 5.19 14.56 -5.76
C THR A 132 5.01 14.17 -7.22
N LYS A 133 4.15 13.19 -7.54
CA LYS A 133 4.03 12.64 -8.90
C LYS A 133 3.11 13.47 -9.80
N THR A 134 1.99 13.93 -9.27
CA THR A 134 1.00 14.72 -10.01
C THR A 134 1.47 16.16 -10.26
N TYR A 135 2.23 16.75 -9.34
CA TYR A 135 2.60 18.17 -9.39
C TYR A 135 4.04 18.45 -9.90
N GLY A 136 4.81 17.42 -10.26
CA GLY A 136 6.21 17.58 -10.69
C GLY A 136 7.14 18.06 -9.56
N LEU A 137 6.73 17.87 -8.30
CA LEU A 137 7.40 18.40 -7.10
C LEU A 137 8.27 17.37 -6.37
N ALA A 138 8.87 16.42 -7.10
CA ALA A 138 9.72 15.37 -6.50
C ALA A 138 10.79 15.90 -5.54
N GLY A 139 11.29 17.13 -5.78
CA GLY A 139 12.28 17.81 -4.95
C GLY A 139 11.79 18.38 -3.61
N ILE A 140 10.47 18.52 -3.37
CA ILE A 140 9.94 19.12 -2.12
C ILE A 140 9.73 18.09 -1.01
N ARG A 141 9.74 16.78 -1.35
CA ARG A 141 9.59 15.70 -0.36
C ARG A 141 8.32 15.85 0.48
N ALA A 142 7.16 16.01 -0.16
CA ALA A 142 5.86 16.05 0.53
C ALA A 142 5.04 14.79 0.18
N GLY A 143 4.60 14.07 1.20
CA GLY A 143 3.80 12.84 1.12
C GLY A 143 2.68 12.88 2.13
#